data_AF-A0A9W8XQ72-F1
#
_entry.id   AF-A0A9W8XQ72-F1
#
_cell.length_a   1.000
_cell.length_b   1.000
_cell.length_c   1.000
_cell.angle_alpha   90.00
_cell.angle_beta   90.00
_cell.angle_gamma   90.00
#
_symmetry.space_group_name_H-M   'P 1'
#
loop_
_entity.id
_entity.type
_entity.pdbx_description
1 polymer ?
#
loop_
_entity_poly.entity_id
_entity_poly.type
_entity_poly.pdbx_seq_one_letter_code
_entity_poly.pdbx_strand_id
1 'polypeptide(L)'
;MAMYEALKRTPVHRDVVIRTDSETSKKCLEGRYKQWRLRSFKQPKGYVIENEDVVKNINDVVGRRRAAGATTTYVWIRGHVGDVGNEAADKLAKRGARRQWYKTTSAADRAEIAKEERAKREVLRTERELKKRVEDGRKRLAEMRTVAGAEIAEFGV
;
A
#
# COMPACT_ATOMS: atom_id res chain seq x y z
N MET A 1 -8.41 -9.61 6.91
CA MET A 1 -8.39 -9.57 8.39
C MET A 1 -9.10 -8.34 8.98
N ALA A 2 -8.73 -7.10 8.63
CA ALA A 2 -9.30 -5.89 9.26
C ALA A 2 -10.85 -5.82 9.23
N MET A 3 -11.48 -6.11 8.08
CA MET A 3 -12.95 -6.12 7.98
C MET A 3 -13.62 -7.15 8.89
N TYR A 4 -13.00 -8.33 9.04
CA TYR A 4 -13.50 -9.38 9.94
C TYR A 4 -13.53 -8.89 11.39
N GLU A 5 -12.42 -8.28 11.82
CA GLU A 5 -12.27 -7.75 13.17
C GLU A 5 -13.19 -6.55 13.45
N ALA A 6 -13.47 -5.73 12.45
CA ALA A 6 -14.48 -4.67 12.55
C ALA A 6 -15.88 -5.27 12.74
N LEU A 7 -16.28 -6.22 11.89
CA LEU A 7 -17.60 -6.85 11.94
C LEU A 7 -17.86 -7.62 13.23
N LYS A 8 -16.83 -8.23 13.84
CA LYS A 8 -16.93 -8.91 15.13
C LYS A 8 -17.23 -7.96 16.29
N ARG A 9 -16.75 -6.72 16.22
CA ARG A 9 -16.96 -5.70 17.27
C ARG A 9 -18.27 -4.94 17.10
N THR A 10 -18.85 -4.98 15.91
CA THR A 10 -20.14 -4.35 15.65
C THR A 10 -21.29 -5.23 16.16
N PRO A 11 -22.27 -4.67 16.89
CA PRO A 11 -23.52 -5.35 17.20
C PRO A 11 -24.17 -6.00 15.96
N VAL A 12 -24.61 -7.25 16.11
CA VAL A 12 -25.10 -8.09 15.00
C VAL A 12 -26.36 -7.54 14.33
N HIS A 13 -27.17 -6.79 15.06
CA HIS A 13 -28.49 -6.26 14.65
C HIS A 13 -28.44 -4.81 14.15
N ARG A 14 -27.24 -4.22 13.96
CA ARG A 14 -27.10 -2.86 13.45
C ARG A 14 -26.50 -2.86 12.06
N ASP A 15 -27.00 -2.01 11.19
CA ASP A 15 -26.41 -1.80 9.87
C ASP A 15 -24.97 -1.29 9.97
N VAL A 16 -24.13 -1.70 9.02
CA VAL A 16 -22.74 -1.25 8.90
C VAL A 16 -22.40 -0.90 7.47
N VAL A 17 -21.68 0.21 7.33
CA VAL A 17 -20.94 0.57 6.12
C VAL A 17 -19.45 0.42 6.38
N ILE A 18 -18.79 -0.50 5.66
CA ILE A 18 -17.34 -0.66 5.67
C ILE A 18 -16.77 0.18 4.53
N ARG A 19 -16.02 1.22 4.89
CA ARG A 19 -15.24 2.04 3.95
C ARG A 19 -13.84 1.46 3.85
N THR A 20 -13.37 1.20 2.63
CA THR A 20 -12.07 0.56 2.39
C THR A 20 -11.44 1.06 1.10
N ASP A 21 -10.13 1.27 1.12
CA ASP A 21 -9.33 1.52 -0.08
C ASP A 21 -8.92 0.23 -0.82
N SER A 22 -9.16 -0.93 -0.20
CA SER A 22 -8.85 -2.24 -0.77
C SER A 22 -9.95 -2.69 -1.73
N GLU A 23 -9.83 -2.27 -3.00
CA GLU A 23 -10.76 -2.65 -4.06
C GLU A 23 -10.85 -4.17 -4.23
N THR A 24 -9.71 -4.86 -4.10
CA THR A 24 -9.62 -6.31 -4.20
C THR A 24 -10.42 -7.02 -3.11
N SER A 25 -10.39 -6.50 -1.87
CA SER A 25 -11.16 -7.01 -0.74
C SER A 25 -12.67 -6.82 -0.96
N LYS A 26 -13.10 -5.63 -1.40
CA LYS A 26 -14.51 -5.37 -1.76
C LYS A 26 -15.00 -6.34 -2.83
N LYS A 27 -14.28 -6.42 -3.97
CA LYS A 27 -14.62 -7.34 -5.07
C LYS A 27 -14.64 -8.80 -4.64
N CYS A 28 -13.77 -9.19 -3.71
CA CYS A 28 -13.75 -10.54 -3.15
C CYS A 28 -15.05 -10.87 -2.40
N LEU A 29 -15.46 -9.98 -1.49
CA LEU A 29 -16.61 -10.18 -0.61
C LEU A 29 -17.97 -10.05 -1.33
N GLU A 30 -18.08 -9.17 -2.32
CA GLU A 30 -19.35 -8.97 -3.05
C GLU A 30 -19.55 -9.99 -4.19
N GLY A 31 -18.46 -10.47 -4.80
CA GLY A 31 -18.48 -11.24 -6.03
C GLY A 31 -17.75 -12.59 -5.94
N ARG A 32 -16.41 -12.57 -5.85
CA ARG A 32 -15.57 -13.79 -6.03
C ARG A 32 -15.92 -14.90 -5.05
N TYR A 33 -16.28 -14.57 -3.81
CA TYR A 33 -16.71 -15.56 -2.83
C TYR A 33 -17.90 -16.41 -3.30
N LYS A 34 -18.89 -15.80 -3.96
CA LYS A 34 -20.05 -16.54 -4.48
C LYS A 34 -19.62 -17.57 -5.53
N GLN A 35 -18.69 -17.20 -6.41
CA GLN A 35 -18.15 -18.10 -7.43
C GLN A 35 -17.34 -19.24 -6.82
N TRP A 36 -16.51 -18.96 -5.81
CA TRP A 36 -15.77 -19.99 -5.09
C TRP A 36 -16.71 -20.97 -4.39
N ARG A 37 -17.76 -20.46 -3.73
CA ARG A 37 -18.76 -21.30 -3.08
C ARG A 37 -19.50 -22.21 -4.07
N LEU A 38 -19.85 -21.71 -5.26
CA LEU A 38 -20.46 -22.52 -6.32
C LEU A 38 -19.54 -23.66 -6.82
N ARG A 39 -18.21 -23.46 -6.73
CA ARG A 39 -17.20 -24.46 -7.09
C ARG A 39 -16.72 -25.27 -5.90
N SER A 40 -17.40 -25.20 -4.75
CA SER A 40 -16.98 -25.85 -3.50
C SER A 40 -15.52 -25.55 -3.12
N PHE A 41 -15.07 -24.32 -3.38
CA PHE A 41 -13.70 -23.85 -3.17
C PHE A 41 -12.61 -24.65 -3.90
N LYS A 42 -12.97 -25.38 -4.95
CA LYS A 42 -12.02 -26.11 -5.79
C LYS A 42 -11.36 -25.18 -6.79
N GLN A 43 -10.04 -25.26 -6.88
CA GLN A 43 -9.22 -24.60 -7.89
C GLN A 43 -8.52 -25.64 -8.78
N PRO A 44 -8.08 -25.26 -9.99
CA PRO A 44 -7.23 -26.12 -10.81
C PRO A 44 -5.95 -26.53 -10.05
N LYS A 45 -5.37 -27.67 -10.43
CA LYS A 45 -4.15 -28.20 -9.80
C LYS A 45 -3.04 -27.14 -9.83
N GLY A 46 -2.46 -26.86 -8.66
CA GLY A 46 -1.39 -25.86 -8.48
C GLY A 46 -1.88 -24.46 -8.07
N TYR A 47 -3.19 -24.21 -8.05
CA TYR A 47 -3.75 -22.94 -7.61
C TYR A 47 -4.38 -23.07 -6.22
N VAL A 48 -4.07 -22.13 -5.34
CA VAL A 48 -4.64 -22.04 -3.98
C VAL A 48 -5.48 -20.78 -3.88
N ILE A 49 -6.64 -20.86 -3.21
CA ILE A 49 -7.41 -19.68 -2.87
C ILE A 49 -6.74 -19.04 -1.65
N GLU A 50 -5.97 -17.97 -1.90
CA GLU A 50 -5.36 -17.22 -0.81
C GLU A 50 -6.43 -16.66 0.14
N ASN A 51 -6.17 -16.79 1.44
CA ASN A 51 -7.03 -16.28 2.51
C ASN A 51 -8.48 -16.81 2.49
N GLU A 52 -8.70 -18.00 1.95
CA GLU A 52 -10.02 -18.65 1.91
C GLU A 52 -10.71 -18.67 3.29
N ASP A 53 -9.94 -18.99 4.33
CA ASP A 53 -10.36 -19.03 5.73
C ASP A 53 -10.91 -17.67 6.20
N VAL A 54 -10.18 -16.58 5.91
CA VAL A 54 -10.57 -15.22 6.29
C VAL A 54 -11.85 -14.80 5.56
N VAL A 55 -11.94 -15.12 4.27
CA VAL A 55 -13.10 -14.75 3.45
C VAL A 55 -14.35 -15.53 3.89
N LYS A 56 -14.21 -16.83 4.21
CA LYS A 56 -15.28 -17.65 4.80
C LYS A 56 -15.77 -17.06 6.12
N ASN A 57 -14.84 -16.78 7.03
CA ASN A 57 -15.14 -16.19 8.34
C ASN A 57 -15.90 -14.85 8.24
N ILE A 58 -15.53 -13.98 7.30
CA ILE A 58 -16.25 -12.73 7.06
C ILE A 58 -17.67 -13.01 6.58
N ASN A 59 -17.85 -13.92 5.63
CA ASN A 59 -19.16 -14.25 5.08
C ASN A 59 -20.08 -14.90 6.11
N ASP A 60 -19.55 -15.69 7.04
CA ASP A 60 -20.33 -16.27 8.13
C ASP A 60 -20.84 -15.18 9.10
N VAL A 61 -20.00 -14.20 9.43
CA VAL A 61 -20.43 -13.05 10.24
C VAL A 61 -21.48 -12.22 9.50
N VAL A 62 -21.27 -11.93 8.21
CA VAL A 62 -22.25 -11.21 7.38
C VAL A 62 -23.58 -11.98 7.28
N GLY A 63 -23.53 -13.31 7.17
CA GLY A 63 -24.71 -14.17 7.15
C GLY A 63 -25.50 -14.08 8.44
N ARG A 64 -24.83 -14.14 9.60
CA ARG A 64 -25.48 -13.96 10.92
C ARG A 64 -26.10 -12.58 11.08
N ARG A 65 -25.42 -11.53 10.63
CA ARG A 65 -25.93 -10.15 10.65
C ARG A 65 -27.19 -10.02 9.80
N ARG A 66 -27.19 -10.60 8.59
CA ARG A 66 -28.37 -10.63 7.73
C ARG A 66 -29.54 -11.38 8.37
N ALA A 67 -29.28 -12.52 8.99
CA ALA A 67 -30.32 -13.28 9.71
C ALA A 67 -30.91 -12.49 10.89
N ALA A 68 -30.13 -11.61 11.50
CA ALA A 68 -30.58 -10.68 12.53
C ALA A 68 -31.21 -9.38 11.98
N GLY A 69 -31.48 -9.29 10.67
CA GLY A 69 -32.12 -8.14 10.03
C GLY A 69 -31.18 -6.97 9.69
N ALA A 70 -29.87 -7.13 9.86
CA ALA A 70 -28.90 -6.07 9.61
C ALA A 70 -28.19 -6.19 8.25
N THR A 71 -27.94 -5.05 7.64
CA THR A 71 -27.23 -4.91 6.37
C THR A 71 -25.74 -4.62 6.58
N THR A 72 -24.91 -5.18 5.71
CA THR A 72 -23.47 -4.86 5.66
C THR A 72 -23.12 -4.43 4.24
N THR A 73 -22.72 -3.17 4.09
CA THR A 73 -22.42 -2.54 2.80
C THR A 73 -20.93 -2.22 2.72
N TYR A 74 -20.33 -2.40 1.54
CA TYR A 74 -18.92 -2.07 1.30
C TYR A 74 -18.82 -0.88 0.35
N VAL A 75 -18.09 0.15 0.76
CA VAL A 75 -17.82 1.33 -0.07
C VAL A 75 -16.34 1.36 -0.35
N TRP A 76 -15.99 1.29 -1.64
CA TRP A 76 -14.62 1.55 -2.05
C TRP A 76 -14.38 3.05 -2.03
N ILE A 77 -13.30 3.46 -1.38
CA ILE A 77 -12.82 4.83 -1.39
C ILE A 77 -11.46 4.86 -2.05
N ARG A 78 -11.11 5.98 -2.68
CA ARG A 78 -9.77 6.15 -3.23
C ARG A 78 -8.76 6.14 -2.07
N GLY A 79 -7.72 5.34 -2.19
CA GLY A 79 -6.63 5.32 -1.22
C GLY A 79 -5.84 6.63 -1.21
N HIS A 80 -5.30 6.95 -0.04
CA HIS A 80 -4.25 7.95 0.22
C HIS A 80 -4.57 9.45 0.32
N VAL A 81 -5.81 9.95 0.16
CA VAL A 81 -6.16 11.31 0.65
C VAL A 81 -7.67 11.42 0.90
N GLY A 82 -8.08 11.97 2.05
CA GLY A 82 -9.38 12.63 2.22
C GLY A 82 -10.42 11.87 3.06
N ASP A 83 -10.07 10.73 3.65
CA ASP A 83 -10.93 10.02 4.60
C ASP A 83 -10.17 9.80 5.92
N VAL A 84 -10.49 10.62 6.92
CA VAL A 84 -9.81 10.63 8.23
C VAL A 84 -9.85 9.25 8.91
N GLY A 85 -10.94 8.52 8.75
CA GLY A 85 -11.09 7.17 9.31
C GLY A 85 -10.16 6.16 8.64
N ASN A 86 -10.08 6.19 7.31
CA ASN A 86 -9.18 5.32 6.55
C ASN A 86 -7.70 5.64 6.82
N GLU A 87 -7.34 6.93 6.87
CA GLU A 87 -5.97 7.36 7.18
C GLU A 87 -5.55 6.94 8.60
N ALA A 88 -6.45 7.07 9.57
CA ALA A 88 -6.22 6.57 10.92
C ALA A 88 -6.03 5.04 10.93
N ALA A 89 -6.87 4.30 10.21
CA ALA A 89 -6.77 2.85 10.10
C ALA A 89 -5.45 2.40 9.45
N ASP A 90 -5.01 3.04 8.37
CA ASP A 90 -3.72 2.78 7.71
C ASP A 90 -2.53 3.05 8.66
N LYS A 91 -2.57 4.17 9.40
CA LYS A 91 -1.55 4.48 10.41
C LYS A 91 -1.48 3.43 11.51
N LEU A 92 -2.63 2.94 11.98
CA LEU A 92 -2.70 1.88 12.96
C LEU A 92 -2.17 0.55 12.41
N ALA A 93 -2.51 0.21 11.17
CA ALA A 93 -2.03 -0.99 10.50
C ALA A 93 -0.50 -0.98 10.32
N LYS A 94 0.07 0.13 9.82
CA LYS A 94 1.52 0.33 9.69
C LYS A 94 2.23 0.18 11.03
N ARG A 95 1.67 0.75 12.10
CA ARG A 95 2.22 0.60 13.46
C ARG A 95 2.17 -0.85 13.93
N GLY A 96 1.07 -1.56 13.67
CA GLY A 96 0.91 -2.97 13.99
C GLY A 96 1.93 -3.85 13.26
N ALA A 97 2.06 -3.69 11.95
CA ALA A 97 3.03 -4.39 11.12
C ALA A 97 4.47 -4.15 11.62
N ARG A 98 4.81 -2.89 11.91
CA ARG A 98 6.13 -2.54 12.45
C ARG A 98 6.41 -3.20 13.80
N ARG A 99 5.43 -3.21 14.71
CA ARG A 99 5.58 -3.89 16.01
C ARG A 99 5.76 -5.40 15.85
N GLN A 100 5.02 -6.02 14.94
CA GLN A 100 5.16 -7.45 14.67
C GLN A 100 6.55 -7.77 14.14
N TRP A 101 7.02 -6.99 13.17
CA TRP A 101 8.39 -7.09 12.64
C TRP A 101 9.45 -7.05 13.75
N TYR A 102 9.36 -6.09 14.68
CA TYR A 102 10.29 -6.01 15.80
C TYR A 102 10.25 -7.22 16.75
N LYS A 103 9.11 -7.91 16.87
CA LYS A 103 8.99 -9.11 17.71
C LYS A 103 9.56 -10.36 17.05
N THR A 104 9.42 -10.48 15.74
CA THR A 104 9.78 -11.70 15.01
C THR A 104 11.23 -11.70 14.53
N THR A 105 11.83 -10.52 14.35
CA THR A 105 13.21 -10.39 13.85
C THR A 105 14.17 -10.30 15.03
N SER A 106 15.28 -11.05 15.03
CA SER A 106 16.24 -11.03 16.15
C SER A 106 16.98 -9.69 16.25
N ALA A 107 17.66 -9.44 17.37
CA ALA A 107 18.45 -8.21 17.51
C ALA A 107 19.61 -8.13 16.51
N ALA A 108 20.20 -9.28 16.17
CA ALA A 108 21.29 -9.38 15.21
C ALA A 108 20.80 -9.05 13.79
N ASP A 109 19.73 -9.70 13.34
CA ASP A 109 19.17 -9.47 11.99
C ASP A 109 18.73 -8.00 11.82
N ARG A 110 18.17 -7.39 12.88
CA ARG A 110 17.81 -5.96 12.85
C ARG A 110 19.03 -5.05 12.70
N ALA A 111 20.15 -5.38 13.33
CA ALA A 111 21.37 -4.60 13.24
C ALA A 111 21.99 -4.71 11.84
N GLU A 112 21.98 -5.90 11.25
CA GLU A 112 22.44 -6.15 9.88
C GLU A 112 21.60 -5.38 8.86
N ILE A 113 20.27 -5.48 8.94
CA ILE A 113 19.34 -4.73 8.08
C ILE A 113 19.56 -3.23 8.23
N ALA A 114 19.74 -2.72 9.45
CA ALA A 114 20.01 -1.31 9.68
C ALA A 114 21.34 -0.85 9.05
N LYS A 115 22.37 -1.72 9.03
CA LYS A 115 23.65 -1.45 8.37
C LYS A 115 23.46 -1.36 6.85
N GLU A 116 22.72 -2.29 6.25
CA GLU A 116 22.38 -2.25 4.83
C GLU A 116 21.56 -1.01 4.45
N GLU A 117 20.55 -0.65 5.25
CA GLU A 117 19.74 0.55 5.01
C GLU A 117 20.57 1.83 5.07
N ARG A 118 21.53 1.92 6.00
CA ARG A 118 22.47 3.05 6.08
C ARG A 118 23.34 3.12 4.83
N ALA A 119 23.90 1.98 4.39
CA ALA A 119 24.71 1.93 3.17
C ALA A 119 23.89 2.34 1.93
N LYS A 120 22.67 1.82 1.77
CA LYS A 120 21.75 2.20 0.67
C LYS A 120 21.42 3.70 0.69
N ARG A 121 21.19 4.29 1.87
CA ARG A 121 20.93 5.73 2.00
C ARG A 121 22.14 6.57 1.64
N GLU A 122 23.33 6.12 1.99
CA GLU A 122 24.58 6.80 1.64
C GLU A 122 24.83 6.78 0.13
N VAL A 123 24.66 5.62 -0.51
CA VAL A 123 24.72 5.50 -1.98
C VAL A 123 23.69 6.42 -2.65
N LEU A 124 22.44 6.42 -2.17
CA LEU A 124 21.42 7.30 -2.73
C LEU A 124 21.78 8.80 -2.53
N ARG A 125 22.44 9.14 -1.43
CA ARG A 125 22.91 10.51 -1.18
C ARG A 125 23.99 10.89 -2.19
N THR A 126 24.99 10.05 -2.39
CA THR A 126 26.09 10.32 -3.32
C THR A 126 25.60 10.37 -4.77
N GLU A 127 24.66 9.52 -5.16
CA GLU A 127 24.01 9.58 -6.48
C GLU A 127 23.29 10.91 -6.71
N ARG A 128 22.58 11.42 -5.71
CA ARG A 128 21.90 12.73 -5.80
C ARG A 128 22.90 13.87 -5.93
N GLU A 129 23.98 13.83 -5.16
CA GLU A 129 25.07 14.81 -5.24
C GLU A 129 25.74 14.79 -6.63
N LEU A 130 26.04 13.60 -7.17
CA LEU A 130 26.60 13.41 -8.51
C LEU A 130 25.66 13.96 -9.60
N LYS A 131 24.37 13.61 -9.55
CA LYS A 131 23.37 14.13 -10.50
C LYS A 131 23.33 15.65 -10.50
N LYS A 132 23.34 16.27 -9.30
CA LYS A 132 23.38 17.72 -9.16
C LYS A 132 24.64 18.32 -9.78
N ARG A 133 25.81 17.74 -9.50
CA ARG A 133 27.09 18.20 -10.09
C ARG A 133 27.11 18.12 -11.62
N VAL A 134 26.58 17.04 -12.18
CA VAL A 134 26.46 16.88 -13.64
C VAL A 134 25.52 17.94 -14.23
N GLU A 135 24.40 18.21 -13.57
CA GLU A 135 23.45 19.24 -13.99
C GLU A 135 24.06 20.65 -13.93
N ASP A 136 24.73 20.99 -12.83
CA ASP A 136 25.43 22.27 -12.66
C ASP A 136 26.53 22.45 -13.71
N GLY A 137 27.29 21.39 -14.02
CA GLY A 137 28.30 21.39 -15.07
C GLY A 137 27.72 21.61 -16.47
N ARG A 138 26.57 20.99 -16.77
CA ARG A 138 25.85 21.22 -18.04
C ARG A 138 25.38 22.67 -18.18
N LYS A 139 24.86 23.27 -17.10
CA LYS A 139 24.44 24.69 -17.10
C LYS A 139 25.61 25.62 -17.38
N ARG A 140 26.74 25.43 -16.70
CA ARG A 140 27.97 26.21 -16.95
C ARG A 140 28.47 26.09 -18.39
N LEU A 141 28.46 24.88 -18.95
CA LEU A 141 28.88 24.67 -20.35
C LEU A 141 27.94 25.38 -21.34
N ALA A 142 26.63 25.38 -21.07
CA ALA A 142 25.66 26.11 -21.87
C ALA A 142 25.89 27.63 -21.79
N GLU A 143 26.12 28.18 -20.60
CA GLU A 143 26.46 29.59 -20.39
C GLU A 143 27.74 29.98 -21.15
N MET A 144 28.81 29.18 -21.03
CA MET A 144 30.07 29.44 -21.75
C MET A 144 29.88 29.41 -23.27
N ARG A 145 29.04 28.51 -23.80
CA ARG A 145 28.72 28.47 -25.24
C ARG A 145 27.93 29.70 -25.69
N THR A 146 27.02 30.21 -24.86
CA THR A 146 26.27 31.44 -25.15
C THR A 146 27.21 32.65 -25.20
N VAL A 147 28.13 32.78 -24.24
CA VAL A 147 29.10 33.88 -24.22
C VAL A 147 30.05 33.80 -25.42
N ALA A 148 30.61 32.62 -25.71
CA ALA A 148 31.48 32.43 -26.88
C ALA A 148 30.74 32.71 -28.20
N GLY A 149 29.46 32.34 -28.32
CA GLY A 149 28.64 32.67 -29.48
C GLY A 149 28.37 34.16 -29.63
N ALA A 150 28.26 34.91 -28.53
CA ALA A 150 28.11 36.36 -28.53
C ALA A 150 29.42 37.08 -28.93
N GLU A 151 30.57 36.63 -28.42
CA GLU A 151 31.88 37.20 -28.81
C GLU A 151 32.20 36.97 -30.29
N ILE A 152 31.89 35.79 -30.84
CA ILE A 152 32.12 35.51 -32.28
C ILE A 152 31.22 36.40 -33.16
N ALA A 153 30.03 36.78 -32.69
CA ALA A 153 29.14 37.70 -33.39
C ALA A 153 29.60 39.17 -33.32
N GLU A 154 30.31 39.58 -32.27
CA GLU A 154 30.89 40.93 -32.15
C GLU A 154 32.19 41.13 -32.96
N PHE A 155 32.96 40.06 -33.19
CA PHE A 155 34.22 40.12 -33.96
C PHE A 155 34.09 39.70 -35.43
N GLY A 156 32.89 39.32 -35.88
CA GLY A 156 32.58 39.01 -37.28
C GLY A 156 32.00 40.20 -38.03
N VAL A 157 32.85 41.17 -38.40
CA VAL A 157 32.61 42.18 -39.46
C VAL A 157 33.76 42.12 -40.44
#